data_AF-A0A7S2FZ65-F1
#
_entry.id   AF-A0A7S2FZ65-F1
#
_cell.length_a   1.000
_cell.length_b   1.000
_cell.length_c   1.000
_cell.angle_alpha   90.00
_cell.angle_beta   90.00
_cell.angle_gamma   90.00
#
_symmetry.space_group_name_H-M   'P 1'
#
loop_
_entity.id
_entity.type
_entity.pdbx_description
1 polymer ?
#
loop_
_entity_poly.entity_id
_entity_poly.type
_entity_poly.pdbx_seq_one_letter_code
_entity_poly.pdbx_strand_id
1 'polypeptide(L)'
;DLEKLQEASLQGSEKYIEQALLIAHHTWVILLCSNRPTFLSAFAFWFTAQAVCGFLLFVITSLGHNGLIVYEADERPDYWKLQVTTTRNISGNWFVHWLCGGLEYQVDHHLFPTMPRHSLPAAHELIVSFCAEHGIKYNEDNLFHGTWEVIKHLDVVAREFLIEFPAM
;
A
#
# COMPACT_ATOMS: atom_id res chain seq x y z
N ASP A 1 0.30 29.81 16.65
CA ASP A 1 0.50 28.77 15.64
C ASP A 1 -0.06 27.47 16.21
N LEU A 2 -1.34 27.20 15.94
CA LEU A 2 -2.08 26.11 16.58
C LEU A 2 -1.55 24.73 16.17
N GLU A 3 -1.01 24.62 14.95
CA GLU A 3 -0.30 23.42 14.47
C GLU A 3 0.89 23.08 15.36
N LYS A 4 1.75 24.06 15.70
CA LYS A 4 2.91 23.82 16.57
C LYS A 4 2.54 23.42 17.99
N LEU A 5 1.40 23.90 18.50
CA LEU A 5 0.92 23.52 19.83
C LEU A 5 0.31 22.11 19.83
N GLN A 6 -0.31 21.71 18.72
CA GLN A 6 -0.90 20.39 18.52
C GLN A 6 0.17 19.31 18.25
N GLU A 7 1.19 19.65 17.46
CA GLU A 7 2.40 18.82 17.25
C GLU A 7 3.17 18.62 18.56
N ALA A 8 3.36 19.68 19.34
CA ALA A 8 4.10 19.61 20.60
C ALA A 8 3.36 18.82 21.70
N SER A 9 2.01 18.80 21.71
CA SER A 9 1.25 18.05 22.71
C SER A 9 1.18 16.55 22.45
N LEU A 10 1.30 16.13 21.20
CA LEU A 10 1.25 14.71 20.81
C LEU A 10 2.62 14.02 20.92
N GLN A 11 3.72 14.74 20.71
CA GLN A 11 5.06 14.13 20.59
C GLN A 11 5.71 13.62 21.90
N GLY A 12 5.27 14.08 23.07
CA GLY A 12 6.01 13.84 24.32
C GLY A 12 5.92 12.42 24.87
N SER A 13 4.69 11.91 25.07
CA SER A 13 4.42 10.58 25.64
C SER A 13 4.34 9.49 24.58
N GLU A 14 3.83 9.81 23.39
CA GLU A 14 3.65 8.85 22.29
C GLU A 14 4.99 8.29 21.81
N LYS A 15 6.04 9.12 21.78
CA LYS A 15 7.39 8.70 21.41
C LYS A 15 7.92 7.57 22.28
N TYR A 16 7.73 7.65 23.60
CA TYR A 16 8.21 6.60 24.50
C TYR A 16 7.39 5.33 24.40
N ILE A 17 6.08 5.45 24.15
CA ILE A 17 5.20 4.31 23.88
C ILE A 17 5.62 3.61 22.59
N GLU A 18 5.86 4.37 21.51
CA GLU A 18 6.33 3.84 20.24
C GLU A 18 7.67 3.10 20.41
N GLN A 19 8.64 3.73 21.06
CA GLN A 19 9.94 3.09 21.35
C GLN A 19 9.78 1.81 22.18
N ALA A 20 8.95 1.84 23.23
CA ALA A 20 8.70 0.66 24.07
C ALA A 20 8.05 -0.47 23.27
N LEU A 21 7.05 -0.17 22.42
CA LEU A 21 6.38 -1.15 21.57
C LEU A 21 7.32 -1.72 20.51
N LEU A 22 8.18 -0.92 19.91
CA LEU A 22 9.20 -1.39 18.96
C LEU A 22 10.22 -2.32 19.64
N ILE A 23 10.73 -1.94 20.82
CA ILE A 23 11.64 -2.78 21.61
C ILE A 23 10.94 -4.08 22.00
N ALA A 24 9.70 -4.02 22.47
CA ALA A 24 8.92 -5.19 22.84
C ALA A 24 8.70 -6.13 21.63
N HIS A 25 8.34 -5.57 20.47
CA HIS A 25 8.15 -6.33 19.23
C HIS A 25 9.43 -7.05 18.81
N HIS A 26 10.56 -6.33 18.71
CA HIS A 26 11.82 -6.93 18.29
C HIS A 26 12.34 -7.95 19.30
N THR A 27 12.19 -7.69 20.60
CA THR A 27 12.54 -8.64 21.66
C THR A 27 11.71 -9.92 21.53
N TRP A 28 10.40 -9.79 21.31
CA TRP A 28 9.51 -10.93 21.11
C TRP A 28 9.89 -11.76 19.88
N VAL A 29 10.19 -11.12 18.75
CA VAL A 29 10.63 -11.81 17.52
C VAL A 29 11.96 -12.55 17.76
N ILE A 30 12.93 -11.93 18.44
CA ILE A 30 14.21 -12.56 18.76
C ILE A 30 14.01 -13.78 19.66
N LEU A 31 13.15 -13.67 20.69
CA LEU A 31 12.84 -14.78 21.60
C LEU A 31 12.17 -15.95 20.86
N LEU A 32 11.24 -15.67 19.95
CA LEU A 32 10.62 -16.70 19.09
C LEU A 32 11.66 -17.43 18.24
N CYS A 33 12.60 -16.68 17.63
CA CYS A 33 13.69 -17.27 16.85
C CYS A 33 14.66 -18.08 17.73
N SER A 34 14.94 -17.60 18.93
CA SER A 34 15.88 -18.22 19.88
C SER A 34 15.33 -19.50 20.52
N ASN A 35 14.01 -19.71 20.46
CA ASN A 35 13.36 -20.96 20.88
C ASN A 35 13.58 -22.10 19.87
N ARG A 36 14.33 -21.89 18.78
CA ARG A 36 14.67 -22.93 17.81
C ARG A 36 15.95 -23.67 18.21
N PRO A 37 16.06 -25.00 17.98
CA PRO A 37 17.15 -25.83 18.51
C PRO A 37 18.53 -25.54 17.90
N THR A 38 18.58 -24.94 16.71
CA THR A 38 19.82 -24.59 16.01
C THR A 38 19.75 -23.19 15.43
N PHE A 39 20.91 -22.54 15.25
CA PHE A 39 21.00 -21.25 14.56
C PHE A 39 20.36 -21.29 13.17
N LEU A 40 20.61 -22.37 12.40
CA LEU A 40 20.04 -22.51 11.07
C LEU A 40 18.51 -22.54 11.09
N SER A 41 17.91 -23.27 12.04
CA SER A 41 16.45 -23.29 12.20
C SER A 41 15.87 -21.96 12.67
N ALA A 42 16.60 -21.20 13.51
CA ALA A 42 16.22 -19.85 13.92
C ALA A 42 16.24 -18.88 12.73
N PHE A 43 17.32 -18.90 11.95
CA PHE A 43 17.46 -18.08 10.76
C PHE A 43 16.43 -18.43 9.69
N ALA A 44 16.20 -19.71 9.40
CA ALA A 44 15.22 -20.15 8.43
C ALA A 44 13.80 -19.70 8.81
N PHE A 45 13.44 -19.78 10.09
CA PHE A 45 12.17 -19.27 10.60
C PHE A 45 12.03 -17.76 10.37
N TRP A 46 13.03 -16.97 10.80
CA TRP A 46 13.05 -15.52 10.61
C TRP A 46 12.96 -15.16 9.12
N PHE A 47 13.81 -15.76 8.28
CA PHE A 47 13.86 -15.49 6.85
C PHE A 47 12.52 -15.80 6.18
N THR A 48 11.90 -16.93 6.51
CA THR A 48 10.59 -17.30 5.95
C THR A 48 9.52 -16.29 6.37
N ALA A 49 9.49 -15.88 7.64
CA ALA A 49 8.55 -14.87 8.12
C ALA A 49 8.72 -13.53 7.38
N GLN A 50 9.97 -13.08 7.20
CA GLN A 50 10.27 -11.84 6.47
C GLN A 50 9.95 -11.95 4.98
N ALA A 51 10.25 -13.08 4.35
CA ALA A 51 9.95 -13.33 2.94
C ALA A 51 8.43 -13.33 2.70
N VAL A 52 7.66 -13.98 3.56
CA VAL A 52 6.18 -13.99 3.48
C VAL A 52 5.62 -12.59 3.70
N CYS A 53 6.10 -11.87 4.72
CA CYS A 53 5.69 -10.49 4.98
C CYS A 53 5.99 -9.58 3.78
N GLY A 54 7.23 -9.62 3.26
CA GLY A 54 7.64 -8.84 2.10
C GLY A 54 6.86 -9.20 0.84
N PHE A 55 6.57 -10.48 0.61
CA PHE A 55 5.73 -10.91 -0.51
C PHE A 55 4.30 -10.38 -0.41
N LEU A 56 3.66 -10.46 0.76
CA LEU A 56 2.31 -9.93 0.96
C LEU A 56 2.27 -8.39 0.80
N LEU A 57 3.25 -7.68 1.36
CA LEU A 57 3.38 -6.22 1.18
C LEU A 57 3.61 -5.85 -0.29
N PHE A 58 4.41 -6.62 -1.02
CA PHE A 58 4.61 -6.42 -2.45
C PHE A 58 3.30 -6.60 -3.22
N VAL A 59 2.54 -7.67 -2.95
CA VAL A 59 1.23 -7.90 -3.60
C VAL A 59 0.30 -6.72 -3.34
N ILE A 60 0.18 -6.27 -2.09
CA ILE A 60 -0.74 -5.17 -1.73
C ILE A 60 -0.30 -3.84 -2.36
N THR A 61 0.98 -3.48 -2.29
CA THR A 61 1.47 -2.17 -2.76
C THR A 61 1.59 -2.11 -4.28
N SER A 62 1.93 -3.22 -4.95
CA SER A 62 2.02 -3.28 -6.41
C SER A 62 0.69 -3.00 -7.10
N LEU A 63 -0.43 -3.41 -6.50
CA LEU A 63 -1.78 -3.18 -7.02
C LEU A 63 -2.18 -1.71 -7.07
N GLY A 64 -1.59 -0.89 -6.19
CA GLY A 64 -1.97 0.52 -6.05
C GLY A 64 -1.69 1.33 -7.31
N HIS A 65 -0.62 1.02 -8.05
CA HIS A 65 -0.17 1.88 -9.16
C HIS A 65 0.22 1.14 -10.45
N ASN A 66 0.46 -0.18 -10.40
CA ASN A 66 0.90 -0.90 -11.61
C ASN A 66 -0.26 -1.16 -12.58
N GLY A 67 0.02 -1.07 -13.88
CA GLY A 67 -0.97 -1.30 -14.94
C GLY A 67 -2.03 -0.20 -15.04
N LEU A 68 -1.71 1.00 -14.53
CA LEU A 68 -2.53 2.20 -14.68
C LEU A 68 -1.87 3.18 -15.64
N ILE A 69 -2.60 4.23 -15.99
CA ILE A 69 -2.11 5.24 -16.93
C ILE A 69 -0.85 5.93 -16.39
N VAL A 70 0.11 6.16 -17.28
CA VAL A 70 1.28 7.00 -17.03
C VAL A 70 1.14 8.21 -17.93
N TYR A 71 1.13 9.41 -17.32
CA TYR A 71 1.06 10.65 -18.07
C TYR A 71 2.47 11.17 -18.38
N GLU A 72 2.64 11.68 -19.60
CA GLU A 72 3.76 12.55 -19.92
C GLU A 72 3.74 13.81 -19.07
N ALA A 73 4.91 14.41 -18.84
CA ALA A 73 5.06 15.50 -17.89
C ALA A 73 4.21 16.74 -18.23
N ASP A 74 4.01 17.01 -19.51
CA ASP A 74 3.24 18.12 -20.07
C ASP A 74 1.74 17.83 -20.21
N GLU A 75 1.33 16.56 -20.12
CA GLU A 75 -0.07 16.13 -20.25
C GLU A 75 -0.73 15.77 -18.91
N ARG A 76 -0.05 16.03 -17.78
CA ARG A 76 -0.59 15.72 -16.45
C ARG A 76 -1.88 16.49 -16.18
N PRO A 77 -2.95 15.81 -15.74
CA PRO A 77 -4.18 16.48 -15.35
C PRO A 77 -4.02 17.16 -13.99
N ASP A 78 -5.08 17.84 -13.54
CA ASP A 78 -5.17 18.40 -12.20
C ASP A 78 -4.89 17.34 -11.12
N TYR A 79 -4.32 17.76 -10.00
CA TYR A 79 -3.85 16.87 -8.92
C TYR A 79 -4.81 15.73 -8.57
N TRP A 80 -6.09 16.03 -8.35
CA TRP A 80 -7.05 15.01 -7.93
C TRP A 80 -7.31 13.96 -9.02
N LYS A 81 -7.37 14.38 -10.29
CA LYS A 81 -7.54 13.46 -11.43
C LYS A 81 -6.32 12.59 -11.54
N LEU A 82 -5.13 13.17 -11.40
CA LEU A 82 -3.87 12.43 -11.40
C LEU A 82 -3.93 11.32 -10.35
N GLN A 83 -4.27 11.64 -9.09
CA GLN A 83 -4.34 10.62 -8.03
C GLN A 83 -5.35 9.51 -8.35
N VAL A 84 -6.55 9.86 -8.84
CA VAL A 84 -7.62 8.89 -9.12
C VAL A 84 -7.32 8.01 -10.34
N THR A 85 -6.69 8.55 -11.38
CA THR A 85 -6.46 7.81 -12.63
C THR A 85 -5.17 7.00 -12.62
N THR A 86 -4.14 7.42 -11.88
CA THR A 86 -2.85 6.71 -11.75
C THR A 86 -2.77 5.83 -10.50
N THR A 87 -3.86 5.72 -9.75
CA THR A 87 -3.93 4.89 -8.54
C THR A 87 -5.20 4.04 -8.53
N ARG A 88 -5.17 2.92 -7.82
CA ARG A 88 -6.27 1.98 -7.65
C ARG A 88 -6.43 1.61 -6.18
N ASN A 89 -7.68 1.44 -5.76
CA ASN A 89 -8.03 0.87 -4.46
C ASN A 89 -8.30 -0.63 -4.52
N ILE A 90 -8.24 -1.28 -3.36
CA ILE A 90 -8.52 -2.70 -3.21
C ILE A 90 -9.87 -2.87 -2.52
N SER A 91 -10.85 -3.44 -3.21
CA SER A 91 -12.13 -3.83 -2.61
C SER A 91 -12.04 -5.19 -1.93
N GLY A 92 -12.83 -5.39 -0.87
CA GLY A 92 -12.90 -6.67 -0.20
C GLY A 92 -13.75 -6.67 1.06
N ASN A 93 -13.74 -7.81 1.74
CA ASN A 93 -14.44 -7.98 3.01
C ASN A 93 -13.51 -7.61 4.20
N TRP A 94 -13.99 -7.85 5.42
CA TRP A 94 -13.24 -7.58 6.64
C TRP A 94 -11.84 -8.24 6.68
N PHE A 95 -11.65 -9.39 6.02
CA PHE A 95 -10.36 -10.07 5.96
C PHE A 95 -9.38 -9.30 5.07
N VAL A 96 -9.84 -8.78 3.93
CA VAL A 96 -9.02 -7.92 3.06
C VAL A 96 -8.63 -6.64 3.79
N HIS A 97 -9.58 -6.01 4.48
CA HIS A 97 -9.30 -4.84 5.32
C HIS A 97 -8.23 -5.12 6.39
N TRP A 98 -8.35 -6.25 7.10
CA TRP A 98 -7.35 -6.67 8.08
C TRP A 98 -5.98 -6.96 7.45
N LEU A 99 -5.96 -7.64 6.30
CA LEU A 99 -4.75 -8.02 5.59
C LEU A 99 -4.01 -6.79 5.02
N CYS A 100 -4.75 -5.85 4.46
CA CYS A 100 -4.21 -4.63 3.85
C CYS A 100 -3.85 -3.57 4.91
N GLY A 101 -4.47 -3.59 6.09
CA GLY A 101 -4.12 -2.71 7.21
C GLY A 101 -4.36 -1.21 6.93
N GLY A 102 -5.29 -0.89 6.02
CA GLY A 102 -5.59 0.46 5.54
C GLY A 102 -4.89 0.83 4.23
N LEU A 103 -4.02 -0.03 3.68
CA LEU A 103 -3.36 0.18 2.39
C LEU A 103 -4.30 -0.05 1.19
N GLU A 104 -5.52 -0.54 1.42
CA GLU A 104 -6.53 -0.72 0.39
C GLU A 104 -7.12 0.61 -0.12
N TYR A 105 -6.97 1.70 0.65
CA TYR A 105 -7.47 3.05 0.37
C TYR A 105 -6.39 4.00 -0.14
N GLN A 106 -5.60 3.56 -1.14
CA GLN A 106 -4.49 4.35 -1.70
C GLN A 106 -4.96 5.66 -2.31
N VAL A 107 -5.99 5.63 -3.16
CA VAL A 107 -6.51 6.84 -3.82
C VAL A 107 -6.92 7.89 -2.78
N ASP A 108 -7.62 7.46 -1.74
CA ASP A 108 -8.14 8.33 -0.69
C ASP A 108 -7.01 8.89 0.18
N HIS A 109 -6.00 8.07 0.48
CA HIS A 109 -4.80 8.51 1.18
C HIS A 109 -4.00 9.54 0.36
N HIS A 110 -3.83 9.34 -0.95
CA HIS A 110 -3.15 10.32 -1.80
C HIS A 110 -3.92 11.63 -1.92
N LEU A 111 -5.25 11.58 -1.92
CA LEU A 111 -6.07 12.79 -1.88
C LEU A 111 -6.00 13.51 -0.52
N PHE A 112 -5.92 12.75 0.58
CA PHE A 112 -5.95 13.26 1.95
C PHE A 112 -4.87 12.61 2.84
N PRO A 113 -3.58 12.90 2.65
CA PRO A 113 -2.49 12.16 3.30
C PRO A 113 -2.42 12.33 4.82
N THR A 114 -3.01 13.41 5.34
CA THR A 114 -3.09 13.70 6.78
C THR A 114 -4.34 13.10 7.44
N MET A 115 -5.26 12.52 6.66
CA MET A 115 -6.47 11.89 7.20
C MET A 115 -6.11 10.60 7.94
N PRO A 116 -6.65 10.38 9.15
CA PRO A 116 -6.40 9.13 9.87
C PRO A 116 -7.05 7.95 9.14
N ARG A 117 -6.36 6.81 9.13
CA ARG A 117 -6.77 5.61 8.37
C ARG A 117 -8.21 5.15 8.63
N HIS A 118 -8.71 5.29 9.86
CA HIS A 118 -10.08 4.89 10.22
C HIS A 118 -11.17 5.77 9.58
N SER A 119 -10.82 6.94 9.05
CA SER A 119 -11.74 7.84 8.34
C SER A 119 -11.73 7.63 6.82
N LEU A 120 -10.74 6.89 6.28
CA LEU A 120 -10.63 6.63 4.85
C LEU A 120 -11.85 5.91 4.26
N PRO A 121 -12.52 4.94 4.94
CA PRO A 121 -13.74 4.34 4.40
C PRO A 121 -14.86 5.35 4.13
N ALA A 122 -15.04 6.33 5.02
CA ALA A 122 -16.06 7.38 4.84
C ALA A 122 -15.66 8.37 3.73
N ALA A 123 -14.37 8.69 3.61
CA ALA A 123 -13.88 9.52 2.51
C ALA A 123 -14.05 8.82 1.15
N HIS A 124 -13.78 7.51 1.10
CA HIS A 124 -13.88 6.69 -0.10
C HIS A 124 -15.28 6.75 -0.73
N GLU A 125 -16.34 6.59 0.07
CA GLU A 125 -17.73 6.68 -0.43
C GLU A 125 -18.01 8.04 -1.10
N LEU A 126 -17.50 9.13 -0.51
CA LEU A 126 -17.64 10.48 -1.05
C LEU A 126 -16.82 10.67 -2.34
N ILE A 127 -15.58 10.17 -2.36
CA ILE A 127 -14.68 10.30 -3.51
C ILE A 127 -15.22 9.50 -4.72
N VAL A 128 -15.70 8.28 -4.51
CA VAL A 128 -16.32 7.47 -5.58
C VAL A 128 -17.53 8.20 -6.18
N SER A 129 -18.39 8.75 -5.32
CA SER A 129 -19.55 9.54 -5.75
C SER A 129 -19.14 10.79 -6.53
N PHE A 130 -18.15 11.53 -6.03
CA PHE A 130 -17.59 12.71 -6.69
C PHE A 130 -17.00 12.40 -8.06
N CYS A 131 -16.27 11.28 -8.18
CA CYS A 131 -15.71 10.82 -9.46
C CYS A 131 -16.82 10.49 -10.46
N ALA A 132 -17.90 9.82 -10.02
CA ALA A 132 -19.04 9.51 -10.86
C ALA A 132 -19.76 10.78 -11.37
N GLU A 133 -19.96 11.78 -10.52
CA GLU A 133 -20.54 13.09 -10.89
C GLU A 133 -19.73 13.82 -11.98
N HIS A 134 -18.41 13.64 -11.98
CA HIS A 134 -17.50 14.26 -12.95
C HIS A 134 -17.14 13.36 -14.14
N GLY A 135 -17.74 12.17 -14.24
CA GLY A 135 -17.47 11.21 -15.32
C GLY A 135 -16.05 10.65 -15.31
N ILE A 136 -15.38 10.63 -14.16
CA ILE A 136 -14.04 10.04 -13.98
C ILE A 136 -14.18 8.60 -13.50
N LYS A 137 -13.51 7.67 -14.19
CA LYS A 137 -13.44 6.28 -13.76
C LYS A 137 -12.59 6.18 -12.49
N TYR A 138 -13.21 5.75 -11.39
CA TYR A 138 -12.50 5.35 -10.19
C TYR A 138 -11.99 3.92 -10.36
N ASN A 139 -10.68 3.69 -10.18
CA ASN A 139 -10.10 2.36 -10.28
C ASN A 139 -10.17 1.66 -8.94
N GLU A 140 -10.95 0.58 -8.86
CA GLU A 140 -11.05 -0.27 -7.69
C GLU A 140 -11.21 -1.72 -8.12
N ASP A 141 -10.56 -2.64 -7.41
CA ASP A 141 -10.56 -4.05 -7.76
C ASP A 141 -10.32 -4.96 -6.56
N ASN A 142 -10.67 -6.24 -6.63
CA ASN A 142 -10.31 -7.17 -5.58
C ASN A 142 -8.86 -7.65 -5.74
N LEU A 143 -8.27 -8.20 -4.67
CA LEU A 143 -6.88 -8.69 -4.66
C LEU A 143 -6.58 -9.66 -5.82
N PHE A 144 -7.46 -10.62 -6.10
CA PHE A 144 -7.20 -11.64 -7.11
C PHE A 144 -7.21 -11.08 -8.52
N HIS A 145 -8.29 -10.41 -8.89
CA HIS A 145 -8.45 -9.85 -10.24
C HIS A 145 -7.45 -8.72 -10.48
N GLY A 146 -7.22 -7.84 -9.48
CA GLY A 146 -6.20 -6.82 -9.56
C GLY A 146 -4.80 -7.41 -9.78
N THR A 147 -4.42 -8.47 -9.04
CA THR A 147 -3.10 -9.09 -9.19
C THR A 147 -2.96 -9.71 -10.58
N TRP A 148 -4.03 -10.32 -11.07
CA TRP A 148 -4.06 -10.86 -12.43
C TRP A 148 -3.87 -9.78 -13.50
N GLU A 149 -4.55 -8.64 -13.37
CA GLU A 149 -4.39 -7.53 -14.31
C GLU A 149 -2.97 -6.94 -14.29
N VAL A 150 -2.33 -6.84 -13.12
CA VAL A 150 -0.92 -6.42 -13.02
C VAL A 150 0.00 -7.42 -13.73
N ILE A 151 -0.15 -8.73 -13.47
CA ILE A 151 0.68 -9.76 -14.12
C ILE A 151 0.50 -9.72 -15.64
N LYS A 152 -0.74 -9.58 -16.12
CA LYS A 152 -1.05 -9.49 -17.54
C LYS A 152 -0.43 -8.24 -18.17
N HIS A 153 -0.48 -7.10 -17.48
CA HIS A 153 0.18 -5.88 -17.95
C HIS A 153 1.70 -6.06 -18.03
N LEU A 154 2.31 -6.71 -17.04
CA LEU A 154 3.74 -7.02 -17.07
C LEU A 154 4.11 -7.98 -18.21
N ASP A 155 3.28 -8.95 -18.57
CA ASP A 155 3.49 -9.81 -19.75
C ASP A 155 3.48 -9.00 -21.05
N VAL A 156 2.57 -8.02 -21.18
CA VAL A 156 2.53 -7.11 -22.33
C VAL A 156 3.82 -6.29 -22.42
N VAL A 157 4.22 -5.63 -21.32
CA VAL A 157 5.46 -4.83 -21.27
C VAL A 157 6.69 -5.69 -21.57
N ALA A 158 6.74 -6.92 -21.03
CA ALA A 158 7.84 -7.85 -21.29
C ALA A 158 7.93 -8.24 -22.78
N ARG A 159 6.78 -8.45 -23.45
CA ARG A 159 6.75 -8.73 -24.89
C ARG A 159 7.17 -7.54 -25.73
N GLU A 160 6.67 -6.34 -25.41
CA GLU A 160 7.06 -5.10 -26.09
C GLU A 160 8.57 -4.87 -26.00
N PHE A 161 9.14 -5.06 -24.81
CA PHE A 161 10.59 -4.96 -24.59
C PHE A 161 11.39 -5.94 -25.46
N LEU A 162 10.97 -7.21 -25.54
CA LEU A 162 11.64 -8.21 -26.40
C LEU A 162 11.52 -7.90 -27.90
N ILE A 163 10.44 -7.22 -28.31
CA ILE A 163 10.26 -6.77 -29.70
C ILE A 163 11.17 -5.57 -29.99
N GLU A 164 11.28 -4.62 -29.06
CA GLU A 164 12.10 -3.42 -29.21
C GLU A 164 13.60 -3.71 -29.11
N PHE A 165 13.99 -4.68 -28.26
CA PHE A 165 15.37 -5.07 -28.01
C PHE A 165 15.63 -6.55 -28.33
N PRO A 166 15.55 -6.99 -29.61
CA PRO A 166 15.60 -8.40 -30.01
C PRO A 166 16.96 -9.09 -29.80
N ALA A 167 17.99 -8.35 -29.36
CA ALA A 167 19.34 -8.86 -29.12
C ALA A 167 19.65 -9.12 -27.63
N MET A 168 18.72 -8.81 -26.72
CA MET A 168 18.74 -9.27 -25.32
C MET A 168 18.05 -10.63 -25.21
#